data_AF-A0A2S7T9D7-F1
#
_entry.id   AF-A0A2S7T9D7-F1
#
_cell.length_a   1.000
_cell.length_b   1.000
_cell.length_c   1.000
_cell.angle_alpha   90.00
_cell.angle_beta   90.00
_cell.angle_gamma   90.00
#
_symmetry.space_group_name_H-M   'P 1'
#
loop_
_entity.id
_entity.type
_entity.pdbx_description
1 polymer ?
#
loop_
_entity_poly.entity_id
_entity_poly.type
_entity_poly.pdbx_seq_one_letter_code
_entity_poly.pdbx_strand_id
1 'polypeptide(L)'
;MEKTESERGMKKVRVLWGLIALVVFVSCQQKKGLDEVLIEDMLNRLMEAHGGVESWDKVSYLSYTKKIQLFTEEGQLEKEVTQLHTLDFTAGITQMSWEENNMTYQATRSRKGLSLTENGKPITDSLRLEGTQRSLDGAHYVFWQPRKLLGEAAHIQLGRERTLFNGVEVFELKVVYPEEENGDVWYYFIDKESQRLAATGVVHQERISLIINEETESETGLYLNKKRKSYFTDKEFNPLYLRASYDYQVDEFRTRDMVAVNPSVGAVEPSDKQRGAHVFRLRDTGGLAQVKALNVEWVTLVPWGFQKVVSSGKITHHYGDEKELQRRDSAWIWRIGQIREKGFKVFLKPHVWLDETEDGEWRQHIYPENSQEWELWKSDYRSFVLRYARIAEAACASL
;
A
#
# COMPACT_ATOMS: atom_id res chain seq x y z
N MET A 1 -68.70 17.36 59.51
CA MET A 1 -68.09 18.04 58.34
C MET A 1 -66.84 17.21 58.01
N GLU A 2 -66.67 16.61 56.82
CA GLU A 2 -66.70 17.20 55.45
C GLU A 2 -65.64 18.31 55.29
N LYS A 3 -64.80 18.39 54.24
CA LYS A 3 -64.65 17.66 52.94
C LYS A 3 -63.21 17.97 52.42
N THR A 4 -62.54 17.29 51.46
CA THR A 4 -62.87 16.21 50.49
C THR A 4 -61.59 15.39 50.18
N GLU A 5 -61.70 14.25 49.49
CA GLU A 5 -60.58 13.64 48.73
C GLU A 5 -60.34 14.33 47.37
N SER A 6 -59.13 14.16 46.79
CA SER A 6 -58.75 14.21 45.34
C SER A 6 -57.25 14.58 45.25
N GLU A 7 -56.33 14.02 44.46
CA GLU A 7 -56.20 12.82 43.60
C GLU A 7 -54.66 12.66 43.31
N ARG A 8 -54.05 11.79 42.46
CA ARG A 8 -54.49 10.82 41.43
C ARG A 8 -53.49 9.66 41.28
N GLY A 9 -53.98 8.40 41.22
CA GLY A 9 -53.60 7.46 40.15
C GLY A 9 -52.25 6.73 40.15
N MET A 10 -52.13 5.67 40.95
CA MET A 10 -51.06 4.65 40.86
C MET A 10 -50.95 4.01 39.45
N LYS A 11 -49.74 3.99 38.84
CA LYS A 11 -49.49 3.30 37.55
C LYS A 11 -48.16 2.52 37.47
N LYS A 12 -48.28 1.21 37.70
CA LYS A 12 -47.57 0.11 37.01
C LYS A 12 -46.07 0.27 36.72
N VAL A 13 -45.24 -0.27 37.60
CA VAL A 13 -43.88 -0.71 37.24
C VAL A 13 -43.98 -1.82 36.18
N ARG A 14 -43.36 -1.62 35.01
CA ARG A 14 -43.12 -2.68 34.02
C ARG A 14 -41.68 -3.17 34.17
N VAL A 15 -41.51 -4.33 34.82
CA VAL A 15 -40.24 -5.07 34.73
C VAL A 15 -40.14 -5.67 33.33
N LEU A 16 -39.48 -4.96 32.41
CA LEU A 16 -39.15 -5.51 31.12
C LEU A 16 -37.93 -6.43 31.30
N TRP A 17 -38.12 -7.73 31.08
CA TRP A 17 -37.01 -8.69 31.06
C TRP A 17 -36.14 -8.41 29.83
N GLY A 18 -35.12 -7.58 30.01
CA GLY A 18 -34.06 -7.36 29.03
C GLY A 18 -33.25 -8.63 28.85
N LEU A 19 -33.65 -9.45 27.89
CA LEU A 19 -32.87 -10.59 27.41
C LEU A 19 -31.56 -10.04 26.81
N ILE A 20 -30.50 -10.01 27.61
CA ILE A 20 -29.15 -9.75 27.13
C ILE A 20 -28.74 -10.97 26.29
N ALA A 21 -29.09 -10.92 25.01
CA ALA A 21 -28.51 -11.79 24.01
C ALA A 21 -27.02 -11.48 23.99
N LEU A 22 -26.23 -12.35 24.62
CA LEU A 22 -24.77 -12.28 24.57
C LEU A 22 -24.35 -12.61 23.14
N VAL A 23 -24.29 -11.58 22.28
CA VAL A 23 -23.76 -11.69 20.93
C VAL A 23 -22.27 -11.94 21.03
N VAL A 24 -21.92 -13.21 21.25
CA VAL A 24 -20.59 -13.71 21.01
C VAL A 24 -20.33 -13.49 19.53
N PHE A 25 -19.50 -12.50 19.22
CA PHE A 25 -18.90 -12.35 17.90
C PHE A 25 -17.94 -13.51 17.68
N VAL A 26 -18.51 -14.68 17.38
CA VAL A 26 -17.83 -15.73 16.64
C VAL A 26 -17.54 -15.10 15.28
N SER A 27 -16.32 -14.55 15.15
CA SER A 27 -15.81 -14.14 13.86
C SER A 27 -15.77 -15.39 12.99
N CYS A 28 -16.74 -15.51 12.08
CA CYS A 28 -16.67 -16.46 11.00
C CYS A 28 -15.49 -16.06 10.11
N GLN A 29 -14.30 -16.54 10.45
CA GLN A 29 -13.30 -16.88 9.45
C GLN A 29 -13.96 -17.92 8.54
N GLN A 30 -14.62 -17.42 7.49
CA GLN A 30 -15.11 -18.21 6.39
C GLN A 30 -13.94 -19.05 5.89
N LYS A 31 -14.03 -20.38 6.02
CA LYS A 31 -12.96 -21.26 5.58
C LYS A 31 -12.77 -21.04 4.08
N LYS A 32 -11.58 -20.57 3.70
CA LYS A 32 -11.19 -20.41 2.30
C LYS A 32 -11.43 -21.70 1.52
N GLY A 33 -11.84 -21.56 0.26
CA GLY A 33 -11.94 -22.71 -0.64
C GLY A 33 -10.58 -23.37 -0.86
N LEU A 34 -10.55 -24.66 -1.19
CA LEU A 34 -9.28 -25.32 -1.56
C LEU A 34 -8.62 -24.60 -2.75
N ASP A 35 -9.44 -24.26 -3.75
CA ASP A 35 -9.04 -23.51 -4.94
C ASP A 35 -8.53 -22.10 -4.59
N GLU A 36 -9.14 -21.44 -3.60
CA GLU A 36 -8.75 -20.11 -3.12
C GLU A 36 -7.36 -20.13 -2.45
N VAL A 37 -7.10 -21.16 -1.63
CA VAL A 37 -5.78 -21.39 -1.02
C VAL A 37 -4.73 -21.73 -2.08
N LEU A 38 -5.09 -22.51 -3.10
CA LEU A 38 -4.17 -22.84 -4.19
C LEU A 38 -3.87 -21.63 -5.09
N ILE A 39 -4.85 -20.79 -5.39
CA ILE A 39 -4.65 -19.51 -6.09
C ILE A 39 -3.74 -18.59 -5.26
N GLU A 40 -3.99 -18.45 -3.96
CA GLU A 40 -3.16 -17.63 -3.06
C GLU A 40 -1.70 -18.10 -3.02
N ASP A 41 -1.46 -19.41 -2.90
CA ASP A 41 -0.13 -20.03 -2.99
C ASP A 41 0.54 -19.78 -4.36
N MET A 42 -0.17 -20.04 -5.47
CA MET A 42 0.34 -19.78 -6.83
C MET A 42 0.69 -18.31 -7.06
N LEU A 43 -0.11 -17.36 -6.56
CA LEU A 43 0.16 -15.93 -6.65
C LEU A 43 1.36 -15.51 -5.79
N ASN A 44 1.51 -16.08 -4.59
CA ASN A 44 2.68 -15.83 -3.75
C ASN A 44 3.96 -16.32 -4.43
N ARG A 45 3.99 -17.57 -4.92
CA ARG A 45 5.14 -18.11 -5.67
C ARG A 45 5.46 -17.27 -6.91
N LEU A 46 4.44 -16.87 -7.66
CA LEU A 46 4.58 -15.99 -8.82
C LEU A 46 5.23 -14.65 -8.45
N MET A 47 4.84 -14.02 -7.33
CA MET A 47 5.44 -12.77 -6.89
C MET A 47 6.88 -12.94 -6.41
N GLU A 48 7.19 -13.99 -5.65
CA GLU A 48 8.57 -14.28 -5.20
C GLU A 48 9.50 -14.58 -6.39
N ALA A 49 9.00 -15.29 -7.42
CA ALA A 49 9.73 -15.51 -8.67
C ALA A 49 10.00 -14.20 -9.48
N HIS A 50 9.28 -13.13 -9.15
CA HIS A 50 9.47 -11.76 -9.63
C HIS A 50 10.04 -10.82 -8.55
N GLY A 51 10.83 -11.34 -7.59
CA GLY A 51 11.57 -10.52 -6.61
C GLY A 51 10.81 -10.14 -5.34
N GLY A 52 9.59 -10.65 -5.15
CA GLY A 52 8.80 -10.53 -3.93
C GLY A 52 8.09 -9.18 -3.74
N VAL A 53 6.94 -9.21 -3.06
CA VAL A 53 6.00 -8.06 -2.99
C VAL A 53 6.65 -6.79 -2.42
N GLU A 54 7.53 -6.92 -1.43
CA GLU A 54 8.25 -5.79 -0.82
C GLU A 54 9.10 -5.01 -1.85
N SER A 55 9.71 -5.70 -2.82
CA SER A 55 10.55 -5.09 -3.85
C SER A 55 9.73 -4.26 -4.84
N TRP A 56 8.56 -4.76 -5.24
CA TRP A 56 7.59 -4.02 -6.07
C TRP A 56 7.05 -2.79 -5.34
N ASP A 57 6.67 -2.97 -4.07
CA ASP A 57 6.06 -1.90 -3.28
C ASP A 57 7.05 -0.81 -2.87
N LYS A 58 8.37 -1.08 -2.97
CA LYS A 58 9.46 -0.10 -2.82
C LYS A 58 9.70 0.79 -4.04
N VAL A 59 9.11 0.53 -5.20
CA VAL A 59 9.41 1.32 -6.42
C VAL A 59 8.90 2.76 -6.27
N SER A 60 9.71 3.71 -6.74
CA SER A 60 9.45 5.16 -6.63
C SER A 60 9.41 5.86 -7.98
N TYR A 61 10.26 5.41 -8.90
CA TYR A 61 10.38 5.92 -10.26
C TYR A 61 10.84 4.79 -11.18
N LEU A 62 10.29 4.76 -12.39
CA LEU A 62 10.69 3.87 -13.48
C LEU A 62 10.53 4.62 -14.80
N SER A 63 11.54 4.55 -15.67
CA SER A 63 11.44 4.93 -17.07
C SER A 63 11.93 3.79 -17.95
N TYR A 64 11.23 3.56 -19.06
CA TYR A 64 11.57 2.49 -20.01
C TYR A 64 11.19 2.87 -21.44
N THR A 65 12.02 2.44 -22.38
CA THR A 65 11.80 2.53 -23.81
C THR A 65 11.18 1.23 -24.29
N LYS A 66 10.08 1.34 -25.04
CA LYS A 66 9.35 0.23 -25.63
C LYS A 66 9.34 0.38 -27.15
N LYS A 67 10.03 -0.52 -27.84
CA LYS A 67 9.90 -0.69 -29.29
C LYS A 67 8.74 -1.65 -29.59
N ILE A 68 7.90 -1.28 -30.54
CA ILE A 68 6.74 -2.04 -31.00
C ILE A 68 6.88 -2.26 -32.50
N GLN A 69 6.74 -3.50 -32.95
CA GLN A 69 6.56 -3.82 -34.37
C GLN A 69 5.23 -4.56 -34.55
N LEU A 70 4.47 -4.18 -35.57
CA LEU A 70 3.22 -4.82 -35.97
C LEU A 70 3.41 -5.53 -37.30
N PHE A 71 2.86 -6.74 -37.44
CA PHE A 71 3.03 -7.58 -38.61
C PHE A 71 1.69 -8.01 -39.22
N THR A 72 1.63 -8.07 -40.54
CA THR A 72 0.50 -8.63 -41.28
C THR A 72 0.40 -10.15 -41.11
N GLU A 73 -0.69 -10.76 -41.60
CA GLU A 73 -0.87 -12.22 -41.55
C GLU A 73 0.19 -12.98 -42.37
N GLU A 74 0.69 -12.35 -43.45
CA GLU A 74 1.83 -12.82 -44.26
C GLU A 74 3.20 -12.54 -43.61
N GLY A 75 3.23 -11.99 -42.39
CA GLY A 75 4.46 -11.68 -41.63
C GLY A 75 5.22 -10.43 -42.10
N GLN A 76 4.62 -9.57 -42.93
CA GLN A 76 5.26 -8.32 -43.37
C GLN A 76 5.18 -7.25 -42.28
N LEU A 77 6.21 -6.41 -42.14
CA LEU A 77 6.22 -5.29 -41.20
C LEU A 77 5.21 -4.21 -41.64
N GLU A 78 4.11 -4.09 -40.91
CA GLU A 78 3.04 -3.11 -41.13
C GLU A 78 3.41 -1.75 -40.53
N LYS A 79 3.95 -1.75 -39.30
CA LYS A 79 4.25 -0.54 -38.53
C LYS A 79 5.36 -0.79 -37.52
N GLU A 80 6.22 0.21 -37.32
CA GLU A 80 7.17 0.27 -36.20
C GLU A 80 6.95 1.58 -35.42
N VAL A 81 6.96 1.51 -34.09
CA VAL A 81 6.87 2.67 -33.19
C VAL A 81 7.78 2.45 -31.98
N THR A 82 8.59 3.45 -31.63
CA THR A 82 9.29 3.51 -30.35
C THR A 82 8.57 4.47 -29.42
N GLN A 83 8.36 4.07 -28.17
CA GLN A 83 7.70 4.86 -27.13
C GLN A 83 8.60 4.94 -25.90
N LEU A 84 8.79 6.13 -25.35
CA LEU A 84 9.36 6.32 -24.01
C LEU A 84 8.21 6.40 -22.99
N HIS A 85 8.31 5.63 -21.91
CA HIS A 85 7.32 5.58 -20.83
C HIS A 85 7.96 5.98 -19.51
N THR A 86 7.20 6.69 -18.67
CA THR A 86 7.66 7.11 -17.32
C THR A 86 6.55 6.92 -16.28
N LEU A 87 6.91 6.30 -15.17
CA LEU A 87 6.07 6.05 -14.00
C LEU A 87 6.74 6.65 -12.76
N ASP A 88 6.29 7.85 -12.36
CA ASP A 88 6.67 8.45 -11.09
C ASP A 88 5.56 8.17 -10.05
N PHE A 89 5.80 7.13 -9.25
CA PHE A 89 4.90 6.69 -8.18
C PHE A 89 4.88 7.67 -6.99
N THR A 90 5.85 8.60 -6.92
CA THR A 90 5.99 9.57 -5.82
C THR A 90 5.17 10.83 -6.11
N ALA A 91 5.27 11.38 -7.33
CA ALA A 91 4.40 12.47 -7.78
C ALA A 91 2.97 11.99 -8.08
N GLY A 92 2.83 10.74 -8.53
CA GLY A 92 1.59 10.22 -9.11
C GLY A 92 1.43 10.67 -10.55
N ILE A 93 2.48 10.45 -11.37
CA ILE A 93 2.56 10.86 -12.77
C ILE A 93 2.82 9.63 -13.65
N THR A 94 2.05 9.50 -14.73
CA THR A 94 2.28 8.56 -15.84
C THR A 94 2.51 9.37 -17.11
N GLN A 95 3.60 9.11 -17.83
CA GLN A 95 3.87 9.73 -19.13
C GLN A 95 4.17 8.68 -20.20
N MET A 96 3.83 9.01 -21.44
CA MET A 96 4.21 8.27 -22.64
C MET A 96 4.48 9.28 -23.75
N SER A 97 5.63 9.20 -24.40
CA SER A 97 5.95 9.99 -25.59
C SER A 97 6.41 9.11 -26.75
N TRP A 98 6.05 9.49 -27.97
CA TRP A 98 6.37 8.75 -29.18
C TRP A 98 6.48 9.69 -30.38
N GLU A 99 7.10 9.22 -31.45
CA GLU A 99 7.14 9.93 -32.73
C GLU A 99 6.36 9.16 -33.79
N GLU A 100 5.61 9.89 -34.62
CA GLU A 100 4.82 9.33 -35.72
C GLU A 100 4.65 10.39 -36.81
N ASN A 101 4.97 10.05 -38.08
CA ASN A 101 4.87 10.95 -39.23
C ASN A 101 5.61 12.31 -39.05
N ASN A 102 6.80 12.30 -38.45
CA ASN A 102 7.58 13.48 -38.05
C ASN A 102 6.87 14.42 -37.05
N MET A 103 5.84 13.93 -36.36
CA MET A 103 5.16 14.62 -35.26
C MET A 103 5.58 13.97 -33.94
N THR A 104 5.98 14.80 -32.99
CA THR A 104 6.27 14.39 -31.60
C THR A 104 4.98 14.44 -30.78
N TYR A 105 4.73 13.40 -30.00
CA TYR A 105 3.57 13.30 -29.12
C TYR A 105 4.00 13.09 -27.67
N GLN A 106 3.30 13.74 -26.74
CA GLN A 106 3.49 13.51 -25.31
C GLN A 106 2.15 13.46 -24.58
N ALA A 107 1.84 12.30 -24.01
CA ALA A 107 0.78 12.10 -23.04
C ALA A 107 1.33 12.27 -21.62
N THR A 108 0.57 12.91 -20.74
CA THR A 108 0.88 13.05 -19.31
C THR A 108 -0.39 13.00 -18.50
N ARG A 109 -0.51 11.98 -17.66
CA ARG A 109 -1.55 11.85 -16.65
C ARG A 109 -0.97 12.22 -15.29
N SER A 110 -1.68 13.07 -14.56
CA SER A 110 -1.30 13.54 -13.23
C SER A 110 -2.54 13.80 -12.37
N ARG A 111 -2.36 14.30 -11.15
CA ARG A 111 -3.46 14.79 -10.29
C ARG A 111 -4.28 15.93 -10.89
N LYS A 112 -3.80 16.57 -11.98
CA LYS A 112 -4.54 17.59 -12.73
C LYS A 112 -5.41 17.01 -13.87
N GLY A 113 -5.44 15.67 -14.02
CA GLY A 113 -6.05 14.98 -15.15
C GLY A 113 -5.03 14.56 -16.21
N LEU A 114 -5.53 14.22 -17.39
CA LEU A 114 -4.75 13.87 -18.59
C LEU A 114 -4.55 15.10 -19.48
N SER A 115 -3.33 15.27 -19.98
CA SER A 115 -2.99 16.17 -21.08
C SER A 115 -2.30 15.40 -22.20
N LEU A 116 -2.64 15.71 -23.45
CA LEU A 116 -1.95 15.23 -24.65
C LEU A 116 -1.42 16.45 -25.42
N THR A 117 -0.19 16.37 -25.93
CA THR A 117 0.37 17.37 -26.85
C THR A 117 0.87 16.75 -28.16
N GLU A 118 0.89 17.57 -29.21
CA GLU A 118 1.38 17.27 -30.55
C GLU A 118 2.30 18.43 -30.98
N ASN A 119 3.60 18.17 -31.16
CA ASN A 119 4.64 19.19 -31.31
C ASN A 119 4.53 20.33 -30.28
N GLY A 120 4.30 19.96 -29.01
CA GLY A 120 4.14 20.88 -27.87
C GLY A 120 2.80 21.61 -27.79
N LYS A 121 1.93 21.52 -28.80
CA LYS A 121 0.59 22.13 -28.79
C LYS A 121 -0.42 21.19 -28.12
N PRO A 122 -1.33 21.67 -27.25
CA PRO A 122 -2.30 20.81 -26.58
C PRO A 122 -3.36 20.27 -27.54
N ILE A 123 -3.72 19.00 -27.39
CA ILE A 123 -4.89 18.38 -28.02
C ILE A 123 -6.02 18.33 -26.99
N THR A 124 -7.19 18.84 -27.37
CA THR A 124 -8.41 18.89 -26.54
C THR A 124 -9.53 18.00 -27.09
N ASP A 125 -9.24 17.16 -28.09
CA ASP A 125 -10.21 16.23 -28.67
C ASP A 125 -10.48 15.06 -27.69
N SER A 126 -11.73 14.90 -27.28
CA SER A 126 -12.12 13.91 -26.26
C SER A 126 -11.82 12.48 -26.69
N LEU A 127 -12.00 12.12 -27.97
CA LEU A 127 -11.78 10.76 -28.46
C LEU A 127 -10.27 10.43 -28.51
N ARG A 128 -9.42 11.40 -28.91
CA ARG A 128 -7.95 11.26 -28.81
C ARG A 128 -7.51 11.17 -27.34
N LEU A 129 -8.13 11.91 -26.42
CA LEU A 129 -7.84 11.84 -24.99
C LEU A 129 -8.27 10.49 -24.37
N GLU A 130 -9.47 9.98 -24.67
CA GLU A 130 -9.95 8.66 -24.23
C GLU A 130 -9.15 7.50 -24.81
N GLY A 131 -8.72 7.61 -26.07
CA GLY A 131 -7.76 6.67 -26.67
C GLY A 131 -6.42 6.69 -25.95
N THR A 132 -5.91 7.89 -25.65
CA THR A 132 -4.63 8.09 -24.94
C THR A 132 -4.67 7.56 -23.51
N GLN A 133 -5.76 7.80 -22.76
CA GLN A 133 -5.96 7.25 -21.43
C GLN A 133 -5.85 5.73 -21.45
N ARG A 134 -6.61 5.06 -22.34
CA ARG A 134 -6.57 3.60 -22.51
C ARG A 134 -5.18 3.10 -22.92
N SER A 135 -4.43 3.86 -23.73
CA SER A 135 -3.03 3.52 -24.07
C SER A 135 -2.10 3.60 -22.86
N LEU A 136 -2.24 4.62 -22.00
CA LEU A 136 -1.45 4.73 -20.75
C LEU A 136 -1.80 3.61 -19.77
N ASP A 137 -3.08 3.27 -19.61
CA ASP A 137 -3.53 2.21 -18.72
C ASP A 137 -3.08 0.83 -19.21
N GLY A 138 -3.25 0.53 -20.50
CA GLY A 138 -2.77 -0.73 -21.10
C GLY A 138 -1.25 -0.87 -21.05
N ALA A 139 -0.49 0.21 -21.29
CA ALA A 139 0.97 0.17 -21.20
C ALA A 139 1.47 -0.06 -19.77
N HIS A 140 0.94 0.70 -18.80
CA HIS A 140 1.25 0.51 -17.38
C HIS A 140 0.89 -0.89 -16.92
N TYR A 141 -0.33 -1.37 -17.20
CA TYR A 141 -0.78 -2.72 -16.84
C TYR A 141 0.13 -3.81 -17.40
N VAL A 142 0.39 -3.81 -18.71
CA VAL A 142 1.16 -4.89 -19.36
C VAL A 142 2.62 -4.91 -18.89
N PHE A 143 3.26 -3.75 -18.71
CA PHE A 143 4.65 -3.72 -18.22
C PHE A 143 4.75 -4.07 -16.73
N TRP A 144 3.75 -3.72 -15.93
CA TRP A 144 3.68 -3.96 -14.48
C TRP A 144 3.02 -5.30 -14.09
N GLN A 145 2.91 -6.23 -15.03
CA GLN A 145 2.58 -7.64 -14.72
C GLN A 145 3.75 -8.29 -13.96
N PRO A 146 3.50 -9.11 -12.93
CA PRO A 146 2.20 -9.63 -12.49
C PRO A 146 1.43 -8.78 -11.44
N ARG A 147 1.93 -7.63 -10.97
CA ARG A 147 1.48 -6.93 -9.75
C ARG A 147 -0.03 -6.60 -9.63
N LYS A 148 -0.77 -6.42 -10.74
CA LYS A 148 -2.26 -6.22 -10.73
C LYS A 148 -3.03 -7.46 -10.21
N LEU A 149 -2.45 -8.67 -10.30
CA LEU A 149 -3.09 -9.90 -9.82
C LEU A 149 -3.34 -9.92 -8.30
N LEU A 150 -2.61 -9.10 -7.53
CA LEU A 150 -2.79 -8.95 -6.09
C LEU A 150 -3.88 -7.91 -5.71
N GLY A 151 -4.61 -7.37 -6.69
CA GLY A 151 -5.66 -6.39 -6.44
C GLY A 151 -6.97 -7.05 -6.01
N GLU A 152 -7.64 -6.48 -5.00
CA GLU A 152 -8.89 -7.02 -4.42
C GLU A 152 -10.04 -7.19 -5.43
N ALA A 153 -9.98 -6.48 -6.57
CA ALA A 153 -10.95 -6.59 -7.66
C ALA A 153 -10.71 -7.77 -8.63
N ALA A 154 -9.62 -8.55 -8.52
CA ALA A 154 -9.33 -9.62 -9.46
C ALA A 154 -10.19 -10.88 -9.20
N HIS A 155 -11.14 -11.19 -10.09
CA HIS A 155 -11.83 -12.49 -10.06
C HIS A 155 -10.99 -13.55 -10.77
N ILE A 156 -10.27 -14.35 -9.98
CA ILE A 156 -9.33 -15.37 -10.46
C ILE A 156 -9.96 -16.77 -10.34
N GLN A 157 -9.76 -17.59 -11.38
CA GLN A 157 -10.20 -18.98 -11.46
C GLN A 157 -9.00 -19.85 -11.88
N LEU A 158 -8.87 -21.04 -11.28
CA LEU A 158 -7.92 -22.05 -11.74
C LEU A 158 -8.33 -22.50 -13.15
N GLY A 159 -7.39 -22.42 -14.09
CA GLY A 159 -7.49 -23.04 -15.40
C GLY A 159 -6.89 -24.45 -15.40
N ARG A 160 -6.55 -24.94 -16.60
CA ARG A 160 -5.89 -26.25 -16.76
C ARG A 160 -4.37 -26.11 -16.84
N GLU A 161 -3.65 -27.13 -16.38
CA GLU A 161 -2.27 -27.35 -16.84
C GLU A 161 -2.26 -27.61 -18.35
N ARG A 162 -1.27 -27.06 -19.05
CA ARG A 162 -1.06 -27.27 -20.48
C ARG A 162 0.41 -27.06 -20.87
N THR A 163 0.77 -27.51 -22.07
CA THR A 163 1.99 -27.06 -22.76
C THR A 163 1.61 -25.99 -23.77
N LEU A 164 2.36 -24.89 -23.83
CA LEU A 164 2.21 -23.86 -24.86
C LEU A 164 2.92 -24.30 -26.16
N PHE A 165 2.60 -23.64 -27.29
CA PHE A 165 3.15 -24.02 -28.60
C PHE A 165 4.69 -23.90 -28.70
N ASN A 166 5.32 -23.15 -27.80
CA ASN A 166 6.78 -23.02 -27.67
C ASN A 166 7.42 -24.10 -26.78
N GLY A 167 6.64 -25.09 -26.31
CA GLY A 167 7.11 -26.21 -25.49
C GLY A 167 7.11 -25.96 -23.97
N VAL A 168 6.80 -24.75 -23.51
CA VAL A 168 6.78 -24.44 -22.06
C VAL A 168 5.54 -25.05 -21.40
N GLU A 169 5.74 -25.85 -20.35
CA GLU A 169 4.66 -26.31 -19.48
C GLU A 169 4.23 -25.20 -18.51
N VAL A 170 2.91 -24.99 -18.41
CA VAL A 170 2.34 -23.89 -17.61
C VAL A 170 1.13 -24.32 -16.79
N PHE A 171 0.94 -23.65 -15.66
CA PHE A 171 -0.36 -23.52 -15.00
C PHE A 171 -1.11 -22.32 -15.61
N GLU A 172 -2.40 -22.47 -15.84
CA GLU A 172 -3.29 -21.42 -16.34
C GLU A 172 -4.09 -20.82 -15.18
N LEU A 173 -4.09 -19.49 -15.04
CA LEU A 173 -5.04 -18.73 -14.22
C LEU A 173 -5.91 -17.87 -15.14
N LYS A 174 -7.23 -18.03 -15.07
CA LYS A 174 -8.19 -17.19 -15.78
C LYS A 174 -8.60 -16.03 -14.87
N VAL A 175 -8.62 -14.81 -15.40
CA VAL A 175 -8.79 -13.57 -14.63
C VAL A 175 -9.78 -12.64 -15.32
N VAL A 176 -10.73 -12.11 -14.54
CA VAL A 176 -11.72 -11.11 -14.99
C VAL A 176 -11.71 -9.94 -14.01
N TYR A 177 -11.80 -8.70 -14.50
CA TYR A 177 -11.92 -7.49 -13.68
C TYR A 177 -13.38 -6.98 -13.75
N PRO A 178 -14.13 -6.93 -12.63
CA PRO A 178 -15.57 -6.64 -12.61
C PRO A 178 -15.90 -5.14 -12.77
N GLU A 179 -14.89 -4.27 -12.67
CA GLU A 179 -15.01 -2.82 -12.86
C GLU A 179 -15.14 -2.43 -14.35
N GLU A 180 -14.93 -3.39 -15.27
CA GLU A 180 -14.93 -3.19 -16.71
C GLU A 180 -16.19 -3.87 -17.31
N GLU A 181 -17.22 -3.07 -17.65
CA GLU A 181 -18.45 -3.60 -18.28
C GLU A 181 -18.17 -4.11 -19.71
N ASN A 182 -18.33 -5.41 -19.92
CA ASN A 182 -17.79 -6.16 -21.09
C ASN A 182 -16.25 -6.13 -21.19
N GLY A 183 -15.55 -6.07 -20.04
CA GLY A 183 -14.09 -6.10 -19.95
C GLY A 183 -13.45 -7.40 -20.45
N ASP A 184 -12.15 -7.30 -20.72
CA ASP A 184 -11.36 -8.37 -21.32
C ASP A 184 -11.19 -9.58 -20.38
N VAL A 185 -11.28 -10.79 -20.92
CA VAL A 185 -10.97 -12.02 -20.17
C VAL A 185 -9.49 -12.34 -20.35
N TRP A 186 -8.73 -12.22 -19.26
CA TRP A 186 -7.29 -12.45 -19.24
C TRP A 186 -6.98 -13.88 -18.82
N TYR A 187 -5.88 -14.42 -19.35
CA TYR A 187 -5.32 -15.71 -18.97
C TYR A 187 -3.85 -15.51 -18.66
N TYR A 188 -3.39 -15.96 -17.50
CA TYR A 188 -2.00 -15.88 -17.08
C TYR A 188 -1.40 -17.28 -17.09
N PHE A 189 -0.30 -17.45 -17.82
CA PHE A 189 0.37 -18.73 -17.99
C PHE A 189 1.68 -18.71 -17.19
N ILE A 190 1.66 -19.37 -16.03
CA ILE A 190 2.77 -19.44 -15.08
C ILE A 190 3.61 -20.67 -15.43
N ASP A 191 4.89 -20.48 -15.72
CA ASP A 191 5.85 -21.55 -15.96
C ASP A 191 5.94 -22.50 -14.75
N LYS A 192 5.82 -23.81 -14.98
CA LYS A 192 5.96 -24.80 -13.92
C LYS A 192 7.37 -24.83 -13.32
N GLU A 193 8.41 -24.58 -14.11
CA GLU A 193 9.81 -24.63 -13.66
C GLU A 193 10.22 -23.34 -12.96
N SER A 194 10.22 -22.20 -13.66
CA SER A 194 10.70 -20.93 -13.08
C SER A 194 9.68 -20.21 -12.17
N GLN A 195 8.42 -20.66 -12.15
CA GLN A 195 7.29 -19.99 -11.49
C GLN A 195 7.03 -18.54 -11.99
N ARG A 196 7.62 -18.13 -13.12
CA ARG A 196 7.43 -16.80 -13.72
C ARG A 196 6.32 -16.78 -14.77
N LEU A 197 5.98 -15.58 -15.24
CA LEU A 197 4.96 -15.38 -16.26
C LEU A 197 5.53 -15.69 -17.65
N ALA A 198 5.26 -16.90 -18.16
CA ALA A 198 5.67 -17.35 -19.48
C ALA A 198 4.86 -16.70 -20.61
N ALA A 199 3.57 -16.47 -20.37
CA ALA A 199 2.71 -15.80 -21.35
C ALA A 199 1.47 -15.17 -20.71
N THR A 200 0.81 -14.28 -21.46
CA THR A 200 -0.52 -13.78 -21.13
C THR A 200 -1.44 -13.97 -22.32
N GLY A 201 -2.56 -14.65 -22.13
CA GLY A 201 -3.67 -14.68 -23.08
C GLY A 201 -4.65 -13.54 -22.80
N VAL A 202 -5.29 -13.03 -23.84
CA VAL A 202 -6.40 -12.08 -23.72
C VAL A 202 -7.48 -12.37 -24.76
N VAL A 203 -8.73 -12.43 -24.31
CA VAL A 203 -9.93 -12.46 -25.16
C VAL A 203 -10.55 -11.06 -25.09
N HIS A 204 -10.44 -10.33 -26.20
CA HIS A 204 -10.98 -8.98 -26.38
C HIS A 204 -12.02 -9.03 -27.49
N GLN A 205 -13.30 -8.97 -27.12
CA GLN A 205 -14.43 -9.25 -28.02
C GLN A 205 -14.27 -10.66 -28.64
N GLU A 206 -14.30 -10.79 -29.97
CA GLU A 206 -14.07 -12.07 -30.66
C GLU A 206 -12.58 -12.37 -30.94
N ARG A 207 -11.67 -11.43 -30.64
CA ARG A 207 -10.23 -11.58 -30.92
C ARG A 207 -9.50 -12.18 -29.73
N ILE A 208 -8.70 -13.20 -30.00
CA ILE A 208 -7.89 -13.90 -29.00
C ILE A 208 -6.41 -13.69 -29.34
N SER A 209 -5.64 -13.25 -28.35
CA SER A 209 -4.18 -13.09 -28.48
C SER A 209 -3.45 -13.88 -27.40
N LEU A 210 -2.33 -14.50 -27.76
CA LEU A 210 -1.36 -15.07 -26.82
C LEU A 210 -0.05 -14.27 -26.90
N ILE A 211 0.31 -13.61 -25.80
CA ILE A 211 1.50 -12.77 -25.67
C ILE A 211 2.57 -13.51 -24.86
N ILE A 212 3.41 -14.27 -25.56
CA ILE A 212 4.59 -14.97 -25.02
C ILE A 212 5.60 -13.95 -24.46
N ASN A 213 6.25 -14.30 -23.36
CA ASN A 213 7.40 -13.63 -22.79
C ASN A 213 8.66 -14.43 -23.15
N GLU A 214 9.55 -13.87 -23.96
CA GLU A 214 10.74 -14.54 -24.50
C GLU A 214 12.01 -14.21 -23.72
N GLU A 215 12.12 -13.00 -23.18
CA GLU A 215 13.21 -12.59 -22.28
C GLU A 215 12.65 -11.77 -21.12
N THR A 216 13.27 -11.91 -19.94
CA THR A 216 13.05 -11.05 -18.77
C THR A 216 14.25 -10.14 -18.50
N GLU A 217 13.97 -8.96 -17.97
CA GLU A 217 14.93 -7.98 -17.45
C GLU A 217 15.10 -8.27 -15.95
N SER A 218 16.34 -8.39 -15.45
CA SER A 218 16.61 -8.88 -14.08
C SER A 218 17.57 -8.01 -13.26
N GLU A 219 18.04 -6.90 -13.82
CA GLU A 219 18.90 -5.91 -13.15
C GLU A 219 18.12 -5.07 -12.13
N THR A 220 16.82 -4.84 -12.37
CA THR A 220 15.87 -4.27 -11.39
C THR A 220 15.55 -5.22 -10.23
N GLY A 221 15.86 -6.52 -10.37
CA GLY A 221 15.45 -7.58 -9.46
C GLY A 221 13.98 -7.99 -9.55
N LEU A 222 13.17 -7.32 -10.39
CA LEU A 222 11.71 -7.57 -10.51
C LEU A 222 11.33 -8.56 -11.62
N TYR A 223 12.30 -9.04 -12.41
CA TYR A 223 12.08 -9.97 -13.54
C TYR A 223 11.06 -9.44 -14.56
N LEU A 224 11.18 -8.16 -14.92
CA LEU A 224 10.24 -7.45 -15.79
C LEU A 224 10.26 -7.99 -17.23
N ASN A 225 9.24 -7.63 -18.00
CA ASN A 225 9.13 -7.92 -19.42
C ASN A 225 10.32 -7.30 -20.19
N LYS A 226 11.10 -8.08 -20.95
CA LYS A 226 12.18 -7.56 -21.81
C LYS A 226 11.90 -7.80 -23.30
N LYS A 227 11.52 -9.01 -23.69
CA LYS A 227 11.06 -9.30 -25.07
C LYS A 227 9.79 -10.12 -25.04
N ARG A 228 8.82 -9.73 -25.87
CA ARG A 228 7.51 -10.41 -25.97
C ARG A 228 7.06 -10.50 -27.42
N LYS A 229 6.30 -11.55 -27.74
CA LYS A 229 5.62 -11.72 -29.04
C LYS A 229 4.14 -11.99 -28.82
N SER A 230 3.29 -11.19 -29.46
CA SER A 230 1.84 -11.38 -29.51
C SER A 230 1.44 -12.09 -30.78
N TYR A 231 0.79 -13.23 -30.65
CA TYR A 231 0.18 -14.00 -31.72
C TYR A 231 -1.33 -13.85 -31.64
N PHE A 232 -2.03 -13.70 -32.77
CA PHE A 232 -3.45 -14.02 -32.79
C PHE A 232 -3.62 -15.54 -32.79
N THR A 233 -4.62 -16.04 -32.08
CA THR A 233 -4.81 -17.48 -31.84
C THR A 233 -6.24 -17.95 -32.08
N ASP A 234 -6.42 -19.27 -32.14
CA ASP A 234 -7.71 -19.89 -31.88
C ASP A 234 -8.11 -19.82 -30.37
N LYS A 235 -9.21 -20.49 -30.01
CA LYS A 235 -9.74 -20.54 -28.64
C LYS A 235 -8.90 -21.43 -27.71
N GLU A 236 -8.10 -22.30 -28.30
CA GLU A 236 -7.20 -23.22 -27.63
C GLU A 236 -5.83 -22.57 -27.36
N PHE A 237 -5.58 -21.35 -27.88
CA PHE A 237 -4.32 -20.61 -27.87
C PHE A 237 -3.22 -21.17 -28.80
N ASN A 238 -3.58 -21.88 -29.86
CA ASN A 238 -2.65 -22.22 -30.95
C ASN A 238 -2.42 -20.97 -31.83
N PRO A 239 -1.17 -20.65 -32.23
CA PRO A 239 -0.87 -19.46 -33.01
C PRO A 239 -1.37 -19.58 -34.45
N LEU A 240 -2.10 -18.55 -34.90
CA LEU A 240 -2.48 -18.36 -36.30
C LEU A 240 -1.37 -17.60 -37.04
N TYR A 241 -1.01 -16.41 -36.54
CA TYR A 241 0.14 -15.64 -37.00
C TYR A 241 0.70 -14.72 -35.91
N LEU A 242 1.97 -14.31 -36.08
CA LEU A 242 2.62 -13.30 -35.24
C LEU A 242 2.02 -11.92 -35.56
N ARG A 243 1.25 -11.33 -34.64
CA ARG A 243 0.63 -10.01 -34.83
C ARG A 243 1.57 -8.87 -34.43
N ALA A 244 2.36 -9.04 -33.38
CA ALA A 244 3.29 -8.00 -32.90
C ALA A 244 4.51 -8.56 -32.18
N SER A 245 5.63 -7.84 -32.22
CA SER A 245 6.76 -7.99 -31.30
C SER A 245 6.93 -6.74 -30.43
N TYR A 246 7.49 -6.94 -29.24
CA TYR A 246 7.80 -5.89 -28.29
C TYR A 246 9.19 -6.12 -27.72
N ASP A 247 10.03 -5.08 -27.76
CA ASP A 247 11.34 -5.04 -27.09
C ASP A 247 11.30 -3.90 -26.07
N TYR A 248 11.74 -4.16 -24.84
CA TYR A 248 11.66 -3.27 -23.70
C TYR A 248 13.05 -3.09 -23.08
N GLN A 249 13.47 -1.84 -22.95
CA GLN A 249 14.69 -1.43 -22.26
C GLN A 249 14.30 -0.59 -21.06
N VAL A 250 14.70 -1.00 -19.85
CA VAL A 250 14.62 -0.14 -18.66
C VAL A 250 15.73 0.91 -18.77
N ASP A 251 15.36 2.18 -18.84
CA ASP A 251 16.30 3.30 -18.98
C ASP A 251 16.69 3.89 -17.63
N GLU A 252 15.76 3.89 -16.67
CA GLU A 252 16.04 4.27 -15.28
C GLU A 252 15.09 3.57 -14.30
N PHE A 253 15.62 3.11 -13.18
CA PHE A 253 14.85 2.49 -12.10
C PHE A 253 15.32 3.05 -10.75
N ARG A 254 14.38 3.49 -9.90
CA ARG A 254 14.69 3.96 -8.54
C ARG A 254 13.68 3.39 -7.53
N THR A 255 14.18 2.71 -6.51
CA THR A 255 13.40 2.41 -5.29
C THR A 255 13.36 3.63 -4.36
N ARG A 256 12.44 3.64 -3.39
CA ARG A 256 12.41 4.67 -2.32
C ARG A 256 13.68 4.64 -1.47
N ASP A 257 14.30 3.47 -1.36
CA ASP A 257 15.60 3.28 -0.69
C ASP A 257 16.74 3.92 -1.50
N MET A 258 16.70 3.87 -2.84
CA MET A 258 17.64 4.58 -3.72
C MET A 258 17.40 6.10 -3.73
N VAL A 259 16.14 6.56 -3.72
CA VAL A 259 15.81 8.00 -3.64
C VAL A 259 16.21 8.62 -2.29
N ALA A 260 16.36 7.81 -1.24
CA ALA A 260 16.96 8.23 0.02
C ALA A 260 18.49 8.49 -0.10
N VAL A 261 19.16 7.98 -1.14
CA VAL A 261 20.57 8.26 -1.45
C VAL A 261 20.67 9.45 -2.39
N ASN A 262 20.44 10.65 -1.85
CA ASN A 262 20.83 11.89 -2.50
C ASN A 262 22.35 12.12 -2.22
N PRO A 263 23.27 12.01 -3.22
CA PRO A 263 24.72 11.95 -2.95
C PRO A 263 25.35 13.25 -2.40
N SER A 264 24.52 14.29 -2.22
CA SER A 264 24.91 15.60 -1.68
C SER A 264 24.94 15.66 -0.15
N VAL A 265 24.38 14.67 0.57
CA VAL A 265 24.59 14.52 2.02
C VAL A 265 25.91 13.81 2.25
N GLY A 266 27.00 14.57 2.24
CA GLY A 266 28.33 14.08 2.59
C GLY A 266 28.36 13.47 4.00
N ALA A 267 29.33 12.60 4.27
CA ALA A 267 29.46 11.91 5.54
C ALA A 267 29.43 12.90 6.72
N VAL A 268 28.37 12.83 7.53
CA VAL A 268 28.18 13.75 8.65
C VAL A 268 29.12 13.34 9.77
N GLU A 269 30.06 14.23 10.08
CA GLU A 269 31.06 14.06 11.15
C GLU A 269 30.43 13.61 12.48
N PRO A 270 31.11 12.73 13.25
CA PRO A 270 30.64 12.32 14.57
C PRO A 270 30.34 13.53 15.46
N SER A 271 29.13 13.54 16.04
CA SER A 271 28.65 14.64 16.86
C SER A 271 28.11 14.12 18.18
N ASP A 272 28.53 14.75 19.29
CA ASP A 272 28.08 14.43 20.65
C ASP A 272 26.58 14.72 20.89
N LYS A 273 25.90 15.36 19.93
CA LYS A 273 24.48 15.68 20.00
C LYS A 273 23.62 14.53 19.50
N GLN A 274 22.65 14.13 20.31
CA GLN A 274 21.63 13.13 19.97
C GLN A 274 20.90 13.52 18.67
N ARG A 275 21.03 12.71 17.63
CA ARG A 275 20.28 12.91 16.38
C ARG A 275 18.93 12.19 16.47
N GLY A 276 17.93 12.90 17.01
CA GLY A 276 16.62 12.32 17.33
C GLY A 276 15.45 12.87 16.50
N ALA A 277 14.49 11.99 16.18
CA ALA A 277 13.23 12.34 15.54
C ALA A 277 12.02 11.99 16.41
N HIS A 278 11.01 12.84 16.41
CA HIS A 278 9.78 12.68 17.19
C HIS A 278 8.69 12.01 16.35
N VAL A 279 8.40 10.74 16.59
CA VAL A 279 7.61 9.92 15.67
C VAL A 279 6.18 9.73 16.20
N PHE A 280 5.21 10.33 15.52
CA PHE A 280 3.79 10.20 15.84
C PHE A 280 3.16 8.98 15.15
N ARG A 281 2.21 8.33 15.82
CA ARG A 281 1.36 7.25 15.27
C ARG A 281 2.12 6.03 14.70
N LEU A 282 3.35 5.78 15.13
CA LEU A 282 4.13 4.59 14.76
C LEU A 282 3.40 3.30 15.20
N ARG A 283 2.77 2.59 14.25
CA ARG A 283 2.01 1.36 14.49
C ARG A 283 2.91 0.13 14.31
N ASP A 284 3.63 0.10 13.20
CA ASP A 284 4.62 -0.88 12.74
C ASP A 284 6.03 -0.25 12.64
N THR A 285 7.01 -0.96 12.07
CA THR A 285 8.39 -0.49 11.88
C THR A 285 8.75 -0.15 10.42
N GLY A 286 7.83 -0.24 9.47
CA GLY A 286 8.11 -0.05 8.04
C GLY A 286 8.61 1.36 7.69
N GLY A 287 8.13 2.37 8.42
CA GLY A 287 8.57 3.77 8.31
C GLY A 287 9.94 4.09 8.95
N LEU A 288 10.63 3.13 9.57
CA LEU A 288 11.90 3.38 10.27
C LEU A 288 13.12 3.35 9.36
N ALA A 289 13.07 2.68 8.21
CA ALA A 289 14.18 2.65 7.26
C ALA A 289 14.50 4.06 6.73
N GLN A 290 13.45 4.81 6.39
CA GLN A 290 13.53 6.18 5.87
C GLN A 290 14.00 7.15 6.96
N VAL A 291 13.57 6.96 8.21
CA VAL A 291 14.09 7.72 9.36
C VAL A 291 15.60 7.48 9.55
N LYS A 292 16.08 6.24 9.34
CA LYS A 292 17.50 5.89 9.49
C LYS A 292 18.38 6.55 8.42
N ALA A 293 17.87 6.64 7.19
CA ALA A 293 18.55 7.31 6.08
C ALA A 293 18.80 8.82 6.35
N LEU A 294 17.99 9.45 7.20
CA LEU A 294 18.16 10.85 7.63
C LEU A 294 19.25 11.03 8.73
N ASN A 295 20.10 10.02 8.96
CA ASN A 295 21.10 9.97 10.06
C ASN A 295 20.48 10.21 11.45
N VAL A 296 19.23 9.77 11.64
CA VAL A 296 18.57 9.73 12.95
C VAL A 296 18.98 8.44 13.65
N GLU A 297 19.41 8.56 14.90
CA GLU A 297 19.82 7.44 15.76
C GLU A 297 18.88 7.25 16.96
N TRP A 298 18.06 8.26 17.29
CA TRP A 298 17.06 8.22 18.37
C TRP A 298 15.62 8.37 17.83
N VAL A 299 14.70 7.52 18.30
CA VAL A 299 13.26 7.68 18.10
C VAL A 299 12.61 8.11 19.41
N THR A 300 11.96 9.28 19.40
CA THR A 300 11.14 9.74 20.53
C THR A 300 9.69 9.29 20.37
N LEU A 301 9.16 8.59 21.36
CA LEU A 301 7.76 8.18 21.46
C LEU A 301 7.08 8.91 22.63
N VAL A 302 5.84 9.36 22.43
CA VAL A 302 5.05 10.02 23.48
C VAL A 302 3.94 9.08 23.98
N PRO A 303 4.01 8.63 25.24
CA PRO A 303 2.84 8.24 25.99
C PRO A 303 2.10 9.48 26.51
N TRP A 304 0.78 9.44 26.47
CA TRP A 304 -0.10 10.57 26.84
C TRP A 304 -0.83 10.32 28.16
N GLY A 305 -0.88 11.33 29.00
CA GLY A 305 -1.85 11.48 30.09
C GLY A 305 -2.77 12.66 29.80
N PHE A 306 -4.03 12.54 30.18
CA PHE A 306 -5.08 13.52 29.86
C PHE A 306 -5.62 14.16 31.14
N GLN A 307 -5.58 15.49 31.18
CA GLN A 307 -6.16 16.32 32.24
C GLN A 307 -7.34 17.08 31.61
N LYS A 308 -8.47 17.24 32.29
CA LYS A 308 -9.69 17.75 31.62
C LYS A 308 -9.54 19.22 31.16
N VAL A 309 -9.14 20.09 32.08
CA VAL A 309 -9.04 21.55 31.96
C VAL A 309 -7.88 22.06 32.84
N VAL A 310 -7.48 23.34 32.73
CA VAL A 310 -6.32 23.90 33.46
C VAL A 310 -6.46 23.70 34.97
N SER A 311 -7.69 23.80 35.48
CA SER A 311 -8.04 23.74 36.90
C SER A 311 -8.14 22.32 37.50
N SER A 312 -8.12 21.27 36.67
CA SER A 312 -8.42 19.90 37.11
C SER A 312 -7.22 19.20 37.74
N GLY A 313 -7.38 18.67 38.96
CA GLY A 313 -6.35 17.92 39.67
C GLY A 313 -6.15 16.47 39.24
N LYS A 314 -6.83 15.97 38.20
CA LYS A 314 -6.79 14.54 37.80
C LYS A 314 -6.08 14.30 36.48
N ILE A 315 -5.25 13.25 36.37
CA ILE A 315 -4.58 12.86 35.12
C ILE A 315 -4.91 11.41 34.72
N THR A 316 -5.82 11.28 33.76
CA THR A 316 -6.22 10.02 33.15
C THR A 316 -5.18 9.56 32.14
N HIS A 317 -4.32 8.62 32.53
CA HIS A 317 -3.20 8.12 31.72
C HIS A 317 -3.31 6.60 31.42
N HIS A 318 -4.47 6.02 31.75
CA HIS A 318 -4.87 4.66 31.42
C HIS A 318 -6.40 4.54 31.45
N TYR A 319 -6.92 3.49 30.81
CA TYR A 319 -8.33 3.08 30.84
C TYR A 319 -8.35 1.55 30.86
N GLY A 320 -9.37 0.94 31.48
CA GLY A 320 -9.48 -0.52 31.62
C GLY A 320 -9.02 -1.03 32.99
N ASP A 321 -9.07 -2.36 33.16
CA ASP A 321 -8.62 -3.03 34.38
C ASP A 321 -7.09 -3.29 34.39
N GLU A 322 -6.60 -3.95 35.45
CA GLU A 322 -5.17 -4.28 35.58
C GLU A 322 -4.65 -5.18 34.45
N LYS A 323 -5.46 -6.09 33.91
CA LYS A 323 -5.07 -6.98 32.81
C LYS A 323 -4.99 -6.21 31.49
N GLU A 324 -5.91 -5.29 31.26
CA GLU A 324 -5.82 -4.34 30.15
C GLU A 324 -4.58 -3.45 30.25
N LEU A 325 -4.23 -3.00 31.46
CA LEU A 325 -3.02 -2.21 31.73
C LEU A 325 -1.76 -3.01 31.39
N GLN A 326 -1.63 -4.22 31.95
CA GLN A 326 -0.52 -5.15 31.68
C GLN A 326 -0.39 -5.45 30.18
N ARG A 327 -1.50 -5.71 29.47
CA ARG A 327 -1.50 -5.96 28.02
C ARG A 327 -1.01 -4.75 27.21
N ARG A 328 -1.36 -3.52 27.62
CA ARG A 328 -0.89 -2.28 26.99
C ARG A 328 0.61 -2.06 27.24
N ASP A 329 1.09 -2.40 28.43
CA ASP A 329 2.50 -2.22 28.80
C ASP A 329 3.40 -3.24 28.07
N SER A 330 2.98 -4.50 27.96
CA SER A 330 3.63 -5.49 27.09
C SER A 330 3.68 -5.06 25.62
N ALA A 331 2.61 -4.42 25.11
CA ALA A 331 2.57 -3.91 23.74
C ALA A 331 3.52 -2.71 23.52
N TRP A 332 3.74 -1.88 24.54
CA TRP A 332 4.79 -0.85 24.52
C TRP A 332 6.18 -1.47 24.49
N ILE A 333 6.48 -2.40 25.40
CA ILE A 333 7.79 -3.07 25.49
C ILE A 333 8.13 -3.77 24.16
N TRP A 334 7.18 -4.52 23.60
CA TRP A 334 7.34 -5.19 22.30
C TRP A 334 7.64 -4.19 21.16
N ARG A 335 6.87 -3.09 21.05
CA ARG A 335 7.12 -2.07 20.02
C ARG A 335 8.50 -1.43 20.17
N ILE A 336 8.94 -1.15 21.40
CA ILE A 336 10.26 -0.58 21.67
C ILE A 336 11.36 -1.56 21.26
N GLY A 337 11.20 -2.87 21.54
CA GLY A 337 12.10 -3.92 21.04
C GLY A 337 12.24 -3.90 19.52
N GLN A 338 11.11 -3.91 18.80
CA GLN A 338 11.09 -3.86 17.34
C GLN A 338 11.76 -2.60 16.74
N ILE A 339 11.67 -1.44 17.41
CA ILE A 339 12.39 -0.22 17.01
C ILE A 339 13.90 -0.39 17.21
N ARG A 340 14.31 -0.98 18.34
CA ARG A 340 15.73 -1.23 18.68
C ARG A 340 16.38 -2.25 17.76
N GLU A 341 15.65 -3.28 17.32
CA GLU A 341 16.12 -4.27 16.35
C GLU A 341 16.49 -3.64 14.99
N LYS A 342 15.86 -2.51 14.61
CA LYS A 342 16.27 -1.73 13.42
C LYS A 342 17.51 -0.85 13.67
N GLY A 343 18.07 -0.88 14.88
CA GLY A 343 19.30 -0.17 15.28
C GLY A 343 19.09 1.22 15.89
N PHE A 344 17.88 1.54 16.35
CA PHE A 344 17.58 2.82 16.98
C PHE A 344 17.70 2.77 18.50
N LYS A 345 18.17 3.87 19.09
CA LYS A 345 17.95 4.21 20.49
C LYS A 345 16.53 4.76 20.64
N VAL A 346 15.89 4.59 21.79
CA VAL A 346 14.51 5.02 22.02
C VAL A 346 14.43 5.91 23.25
N PHE A 347 13.68 7.00 23.14
CA PHE A 347 13.40 7.94 24.21
C PHE A 347 11.88 8.01 24.42
N LEU A 348 11.39 7.67 25.61
CA LEU A 348 9.99 7.89 25.99
C LEU A 348 9.85 9.28 26.56
N LYS A 349 8.95 10.10 26.01
CA LYS A 349 8.72 11.48 26.48
C LYS A 349 7.26 11.64 26.95
N PRO A 350 6.93 11.32 28.21
CA PRO A 350 5.55 11.43 28.71
C PRO A 350 5.03 12.88 28.63
N HIS A 351 3.89 13.08 27.96
CA HIS A 351 3.21 14.39 27.89
C HIS A 351 1.89 14.33 28.63
N VAL A 352 1.56 15.41 29.33
CA VAL A 352 0.19 15.69 29.80
C VAL A 352 -0.45 16.63 28.77
N TRP A 353 -1.70 16.36 28.37
CA TRP A 353 -2.48 17.18 27.44
C TRP A 353 -3.81 17.55 28.10
N LEU A 354 -4.23 18.82 27.98
CA LEU A 354 -5.58 19.26 28.29
C LEU A 354 -6.58 18.78 27.23
N ASP A 355 -7.63 18.05 27.63
CA ASP A 355 -8.70 17.56 26.74
C ASP A 355 -9.57 18.70 26.20
N GLU A 356 -9.98 19.62 27.08
CA GLU A 356 -10.82 20.76 26.78
C GLU A 356 -10.00 22.07 26.91
N THR A 357 -10.43 23.12 26.21
CA THR A 357 -9.83 24.46 26.33
C THR A 357 -10.80 25.45 26.93
N GLU A 358 -10.34 26.17 27.94
CA GLU A 358 -11.04 27.29 28.56
C GLU A 358 -10.66 28.60 27.86
N ASP A 359 -11.62 29.50 27.66
CA ASP A 359 -11.40 30.74 26.91
C ASP A 359 -10.42 31.68 27.65
N GLY A 360 -9.34 32.04 26.95
CA GLY A 360 -8.25 32.85 27.50
C GLY A 360 -7.06 32.06 28.03
N GLU A 361 -7.20 30.74 28.26
CA GLU A 361 -6.15 29.90 28.84
C GLU A 361 -5.24 29.22 27.80
N TRP A 362 -3.97 29.01 28.17
CA TRP A 362 -2.98 28.39 27.29
C TRP A 362 -2.76 26.92 27.63
N ARG A 363 -2.60 26.07 26.61
CA ARG A 363 -2.53 24.59 26.74
C ARG A 363 -1.30 24.03 27.48
N GLN A 364 -0.45 24.86 28.06
CA GLN A 364 0.64 24.44 28.97
C GLN A 364 0.45 24.96 30.41
N HIS A 365 -0.65 25.68 30.69
CA HIS A 365 -1.01 26.07 32.05
C HIS A 365 -1.59 24.87 32.81
N ILE A 366 -1.16 24.70 34.06
CA ILE A 366 -1.62 23.67 34.99
C ILE A 366 -1.75 24.37 36.34
N TYR A 367 -2.99 24.67 36.73
CA TYR A 367 -3.32 25.36 37.98
C TYR A 367 -4.52 24.70 38.69
N PRO A 368 -4.37 23.46 39.21
CA PRO A 368 -5.31 22.86 40.14
C PRO A 368 -5.83 23.86 41.20
N GLU A 369 -7.15 23.93 41.34
CA GLU A 369 -7.87 25.03 42.03
C GLU A 369 -7.48 25.25 43.49
N ASN A 370 -7.00 24.20 44.15
CA ASN A 370 -6.73 24.19 45.59
C ASN A 370 -5.67 23.14 45.94
N SER A 371 -5.21 23.13 47.19
CA SER A 371 -4.16 22.22 47.67
C SER A 371 -4.53 20.73 47.56
N GLN A 372 -5.81 20.36 47.71
CA GLN A 372 -6.25 18.96 47.59
C GLN A 372 -6.19 18.47 46.14
N GLU A 373 -6.65 19.29 45.18
CA GLU A 373 -6.50 19.00 43.75
C GLU A 373 -5.02 18.97 43.34
N TRP A 374 -4.15 19.79 43.95
CA TRP A 374 -2.70 19.71 43.73
C TRP A 374 -2.06 18.42 44.25
N GLU A 375 -2.47 17.89 45.40
CA GLU A 375 -1.97 16.57 45.86
C GLU A 375 -2.47 15.43 44.97
N LEU A 376 -3.72 15.48 44.51
CA LEU A 376 -4.25 14.53 43.52
C LEU A 376 -3.43 14.57 42.23
N TRP A 377 -3.15 15.77 41.71
CA TRP A 377 -2.40 15.96 40.47
C TRP A 377 -0.98 15.40 40.60
N LYS A 378 -0.30 15.70 41.70
CA LYS A 378 1.05 15.16 41.99
C LYS A 378 1.06 13.64 42.15
N SER A 379 0.01 13.06 42.72
CA SER A 379 -0.15 11.60 42.83
C SER A 379 -0.35 10.94 41.46
N ASP A 380 -1.30 11.43 40.66
CA ASP A 380 -1.59 10.89 39.33
C ASP A 380 -0.41 11.07 38.36
N TYR A 381 0.24 12.25 38.38
CA TYR A 381 1.44 12.52 37.59
C TYR A 381 2.61 11.60 37.97
N ARG A 382 2.83 11.38 39.27
CA ARG A 382 3.85 10.44 39.76
C ARG A 382 3.55 9.01 39.30
N SER A 383 2.28 8.58 39.34
CA SER A 383 1.87 7.26 38.83
C SER A 383 2.12 7.13 37.32
N PHE A 384 1.71 8.13 36.55
CA PHE A 384 1.91 8.21 35.10
C PHE A 384 3.39 8.09 34.70
N VAL A 385 4.25 8.95 35.25
CA VAL A 385 5.68 8.97 34.90
C VAL A 385 6.39 7.70 35.37
N LEU A 386 6.11 7.20 36.59
CA LEU A 386 6.75 5.98 37.09
C LEU A 386 6.32 4.71 36.33
N ARG A 387 5.11 4.65 35.78
CA ARG A 387 4.71 3.55 34.88
C ARG A 387 5.55 3.54 33.61
N TYR A 388 5.71 4.69 32.95
CA TYR A 388 6.51 4.76 31.73
C TYR A 388 8.02 4.68 31.99
N ALA A 389 8.51 5.02 33.19
CA ALA A 389 9.87 4.71 33.63
C ALA A 389 10.15 3.21 33.65
N ARG A 390 9.25 2.40 34.24
CA ARG A 390 9.38 0.92 34.26
C ARG A 390 9.30 0.31 32.86
N ILE A 391 8.48 0.87 31.97
CA ILE A 391 8.39 0.45 30.56
C ILE A 391 9.69 0.80 29.82
N ALA A 392 10.29 1.96 30.07
CA ALA A 392 11.58 2.35 29.50
C ALA A 392 12.68 1.40 29.98
N GLU A 393 12.79 1.16 31.29
CA GLU A 393 13.73 0.22 31.91
C GLU A 393 13.61 -1.20 31.33
N ALA A 394 12.40 -1.78 31.35
CA ALA A 394 12.12 -3.13 30.84
C ALA A 394 12.41 -3.29 29.33
N ALA A 395 12.31 -2.20 28.56
CA ALA A 395 12.60 -2.18 27.13
C ALA A 395 13.97 -1.56 26.78
N CYS A 396 14.82 -1.31 27.79
CA CYS A 396 16.14 -0.68 27.69
C CYS A 396 16.17 0.72 27.01
N ALA A 397 15.05 1.43 26.99
CA ALA A 397 14.91 2.79 26.48
C ALA A 397 15.23 3.86 27.54
N SER A 398 15.41 5.11 27.10
CA SER A 398 15.53 6.28 27.97
C SER A 398 14.16 6.93 28.26
N LEU A 399 14.13 7.79 29.27
CA LEU A 399 12.99 8.61 29.74
C LEU A 399 13.45 10.07 29.93
#